data_AF-A0A5K1BA82-F1
#
_entry.id   AF-A0A5K1BA82-F1
#
_cell.length_a   1.000
_cell.length_b   1.000
_cell.length_c   1.000
_cell.angle_alpha   90.00
_cell.angle_beta   90.00
_cell.angle_gamma   90.00
#
_symmetry.space_group_name_H-M   'P 1'
#
loop_
_entity.id
_entity.type
_entity.pdbx_description
1 polymer ?
#
loop_
_entity_poly.entity_id
_entity_poly.type
_entity_poly.pdbx_seq_one_letter_code
_entity_poly.pdbx_strand_id
1 'polypeptide(L)' 'EEERIRRCKGRVFALHDEPEVARVWLPYSDSPGLAMARAFGDFCLKDFGLISVPEVFYRRLTERDEFVVLATDG' A
#
# COMPACT_ATOMS: atom_id res chain seq x y z
N GLU A 1 -1.42 -6.97 -4.98
CA GLU A 1 -0.96 -5.58 -5.19
C GLU A 1 0.18 -5.45 -6.21
N GLU A 2 1.28 -6.21 -6.09
CA GLU A 2 2.49 -6.05 -6.92
C GLU A 2 2.26 -6.21 -8.44
N GLU A 3 1.47 -7.19 -8.87
CA GLU A 3 1.16 -7.41 -10.30
C GLU A 3 0.59 -6.16 -10.96
N ARG A 4 -0.30 -5.44 -10.26
CA ARG A 4 -0.90 -4.18 -10.74
C ARG A 4 0.18 -3.12 -10.92
N ILE A 5 1.06 -2.96 -9.93
CA ILE A 5 2.15 -1.99 -9.96
C ILE A 5 3.07 -2.26 -11.15
N ARG A 6 3.49 -3.51 -11.34
CA ARG A 6 4.34 -3.91 -12.48
C ARG A 6 3.64 -3.68 -13.83
N ARG A 7 2.33 -3.96 -13.94
CA ARG A 7 1.53 -3.69 -15.16
C ARG A 7 1.44 -2.19 -15.47
N CYS A 8 1.44 -1.34 -14.44
CA CYS A 8 1.46 0.12 -14.56
C CYS A 8 2.88 0.70 -14.68
N LYS A 9 3.90 -0.12 -14.97
CA LYS A 9 5.32 0.27 -15.09
C LYS A 9 5.96 0.77 -13.78
N GLY A 10 5.27 0.66 -12.65
CA GLY A 10 5.87 0.91 -11.34
C GLY A 10 6.86 -0.19 -10.97
N ARG A 11 7.78 0.12 -10.04
CA ARG A 11 8.77 -0.83 -9.53
C ARG A 11 8.46 -1.20 -8.09
N VAL A 12 8.70 -2.46 -7.73
CA VAL A 12 8.52 -2.97 -6.36
C VAL A 12 9.79 -3.69 -5.94
N PHE A 13 10.42 -3.21 -4.87
CA PHE A 13 11.57 -3.86 -4.24
C PHE A 13 11.80 -3.28 -2.84
N ALA A 14 12.52 -4.04 -2.01
CA ALA A 14 12.92 -3.66 -0.66
C ALA A 14 14.24 -2.90 -0.65
N LEU A 15 14.46 -2.07 0.39
CA LEU A 15 15.77 -1.47 0.63
C LEU A 15 16.74 -2.57 1.09
N HIS A 16 18.04 -2.36 0.86
CA HIS A 16 19.06 -3.32 1.30
C HIS A 16 19.04 -3.52 2.82
N ASP A 17 18.87 -2.42 3.57
CA ASP A 17 18.84 -2.43 5.03
C ASP A 17 17.48 -2.88 5.62
N GLU A 18 16.43 -2.91 4.80
CA GLU A 18 15.06 -3.32 5.20
C GLU A 18 14.48 -4.33 4.20
N PRO A 19 15.03 -5.55 4.10
CA PRO A 19 14.67 -6.52 3.07
C PRO A 19 13.23 -7.04 3.16
N GLU A 20 12.60 -6.90 4.34
CA GLU A 20 11.23 -7.34 4.59
C GLU A 20 10.17 -6.33 4.11
N VAL A 21 10.56 -5.08 3.86
CA VAL A 21 9.63 -4.00 3.52
C VAL A 21 9.65 -3.75 2.02
N ALA A 22 8.66 -4.31 1.31
CA ALA A 22 8.46 -4.03 -0.10
C ALA A 22 7.94 -2.60 -0.30
N ARG A 23 8.62 -1.82 -1.15
CA ARG A 23 8.29 -0.43 -1.44
C ARG A 23 7.94 -0.23 -2.91
N VAL A 24 7.08 0.76 -3.17
CA VAL A 24 6.69 1.21 -4.51
C VAL A 24 7.56 2.39 -4.92
N TRP A 25 8.13 2.28 -6.12
CA TRP A 25 9.07 3.26 -6.67
C TRP A 25 8.62 3.73 -8.05
N LEU A 26 8.99 4.98 -8.39
CA LEU A 26 8.83 5.49 -9.76
C LEU A 26 9.62 4.63 -10.75
N PRO A 27 9.24 4.57 -12.04
CA PRO A 27 9.94 3.74 -13.04
C PRO A 27 11.39 4.15 -13.28
N TYR A 28 11.69 5.45 -13.15
CA TYR A 28 12.97 6.05 -13.54
C TYR A 28 13.79 6.61 -12.36
N SER A 29 13.27 6.48 -11.13
CA SER A 29 13.90 7.03 -9.94
C SER A 29 13.53 6.21 -8.72
N ASP A 30 14.51 5.97 -7.85
CA ASP A 30 14.31 5.30 -6.55
C ASP A 30 13.74 6.31 -5.54
N SER A 31 12.57 6.85 -5.88
CA SER A 31 11.79 7.78 -5.08
C SER A 31 10.30 7.59 -5.39
N PRO A 32 9.37 7.79 -4.44
CA PRO A 32 9.62 8.10 -3.03
C PRO A 32 9.95 6.87 -2.17
N GLY A 33 9.66 5.65 -2.63
CA GLY A 33 9.86 4.43 -1.82
C GLY A 33 8.73 4.17 -0.84
N LEU A 34 7.49 4.28 -1.31
CA LEU A 34 6.29 4.16 -0.48
C LEU A 34 6.09 2.69 -0.04
N ALA A 35 6.05 2.42 1.26
CA ALA A 35 5.86 1.08 1.83
C ALA A 35 4.40 0.56 1.75
N MET A 36 3.57 1.16 0.88
CA MET A 36 2.16 0.85 0.71
C MET A 36 1.77 0.87 -0.76
N ALA A 37 0.85 -0.01 -1.16
CA ALA A 37 0.33 -0.06 -2.53
C ALA A 37 -1.00 0.69 -2.72
N ARG A 38 -1.59 1.17 -1.62
CA ARG A 38 -2.83 1.96 -1.59
C ARG A 38 -2.69 3.10 -0.59
N ALA A 39 -2.96 4.32 -1.04
CA ALA A 39 -2.90 5.52 -0.22
C ALA A 39 -3.74 6.65 -0.84
N PHE A 40 -4.20 7.57 0.00
CA PHE A 40 -4.63 8.90 -0.45
C PHE A 40 -3.39 9.76 -0.69
N GLY A 41 -3.44 10.68 -1.66
CA GLY A 41 -2.26 11.47 -2.03
C GLY A 41 -1.24 10.68 -2.85
N ASP A 42 0.06 10.96 -2.66
CA ASP A 42 1.18 10.38 -3.41
C ASP A 42 0.94 10.37 -4.93
N PHE A 43 0.50 11.52 -5.44
CA PHE A 43 0.04 11.70 -6.82
C PHE A 43 1.07 11.25 -7.86
N CYS A 44 2.37 11.37 -7.56
CA CYS A 44 3.44 10.91 -8.44
C CYS A 44 3.42 9.39 -8.69
N LEU A 45 2.82 8.59 -7.81
CA LEU A 45 2.72 7.14 -7.93
C LEU A 45 1.38 6.64 -8.49
N LYS A 46 0.38 7.52 -8.67
CA LYS A 46 -0.97 7.15 -9.10
C LYS A 46 -0.97 6.48 -10.48
N ASP A 47 -0.17 6.99 -11.40
CA ASP A 47 -0.03 6.41 -12.74
C ASP A 47 0.79 5.12 -12.76
N PHE A 48 1.44 4.77 -11.64
CA PHE A 48 2.34 3.62 -11.51
C PHE A 48 1.78 2.53 -10.59
N GLY A 49 0.45 2.49 -10.42
CA GLY A 49 -0.26 1.40 -9.75
C GLY A 49 -0.62 1.64 -8.28
N LEU A 50 -0.29 2.82 -7.73
CA LEU A 50 -0.86 3.28 -6.46
C LEU A 50 -2.33 3.65 -6.66
N ILE A 51 -3.22 3.08 -5.86
CA ILE A 51 -4.66 3.38 -5.93
C ILE A 51 -5.17 3.97 -4.62
N SER A 52 -6.26 4.70 -4.67
CA SER A 52 -6.99 5.20 -3.49
C SER A 52 -8.32 4.48 -3.28
N VAL A 53 -8.52 3.35 -3.98
CA VAL A 53 -9.72 2.53 -3.81
C VAL A 53 -9.53 1.69 -2.54
N PRO A 54 -10.37 1.87 -1.51
CA PRO A 54 -10.26 1.12 -0.27
C PRO A 54 -10.76 -0.31 -0.45
N GLU A 55 -10.33 -1.18 0.46
CA GLU A 55 -10.98 -2.47 0.67
C GLU A 55 -12.17 -2.28 1.61
N VAL A 56 -13.35 -2.72 1.18
CA VAL A 56 -14.60 -2.54 1.92
C VAL A 56 -15.06 -3.90 2.43
N PHE A 57 -15.18 -4.03 3.74
CA PHE A 57 -15.68 -5.23 4.40
C PHE A 57 -16.93 -4.90 5.21
N TYR A 58 -17.86 -5.86 5.27
CA TYR A 58 -19.03 -5.78 6.12
C TYR A 58 -18.97 -6.89 7.17
N ARG A 59 -19.17 -6.52 8.44
CA ARG A 59 -19.27 -7.47 9.55
C ARG A 59 -20.54 -7.15 10.35
N ARG A 60 -21.38 -8.15 10.55
CA ARG A 60 -22.51 -8.06 11.48
C ARG A 60 -21.99 -8.25 12.90
N LEU A 61 -22.20 -7.24 13.75
CA LEU A 61 -21.84 -7.32 15.17
C LEU A 61 -22.76 -8.32 15.90
N THR A 62 -22.17 -9.01 16.86
CA THR A 62 -22.82 -9.97 17.74
C THR A 62 -22.49 -9.61 19.19
N GLU A 63 -23.21 -10.22 20.15
CA GLU A 63 -22.94 -10.02 21.58
C GLU A 63 -21.53 -10.49 22.03
N ARG A 64 -20.81 -11.23 21.17
CA ARG A 64 -19.43 -11.67 21.42
C ARG A 64 -18.39 -10.64 20.98
N ASP A 65 -18.78 -9.61 20.25
CA ASP A 65 -17.89 -8.54 19.80
C ASP A 65 -17.88 -7.42 20.86
N GLU A 66 -16.83 -7.32 21.67
CA GLU A 66 -16.78 -6.37 22.80
C GLU A 66 -16.35 -4.95 22.40
N PHE A 67 -15.37 -4.82 21.50
CA PHE A 67 -14.88 -3.53 21.00
C PHE A 67 -14.15 -3.67 19.66
N VAL A 68 -13.95 -2.55 18.97
CA VAL A 68 -13.19 -2.45 17.71
C VAL A 68 -11.94 -1.62 17.97
N VAL A 69 -10.78 -2.14 17.57
CA VAL A 69 -9.50 -1.41 17.62
C VAL A 69 -9.13 -0.95 16.23
N LEU A 70 -8.83 0.34 16.11
CA LEU A 70 -8.19 0.93 14.93
C LEU A 70 -6.88 1.55 15.40
N ALA A 71 -5.77 1.15 14.78
CA ALA A 71 -4.44 1.62 15.12
C ALA A 71 -3.61 1.84 13.84
N THR A 72 -2.58 2.67 13.93
CA THR A 72 -1.50 2.76 12.94
C THR A 72 -0.48 1.65 13.17
N ASP A 73 0.45 1.50 12.23
CA ASP A 73 1.50 0.49 12.24
C ASP A 73 2.63 0.73 13.27
N GLY A 74 2.77 1.95 13.81
CA GLY A 74 3.74 2.27 14.87
C GLY A 74 3.73 3.71 15.30
#